data_AF-A0A3S3UP83-F1
#
_entry.id   AF-A0A3S3UP83-F1
#
_cell.length_a   1.000
_cell.length_b   1.000
_cell.length_c   1.000
_cell.angle_alpha   90.00
_cell.angle_beta   90.00
_cell.angle_gamma   90.00
#
_symmetry.space_group_name_H-M   'P 1'
#
loop_
_entity.id
_entity.type
_entity.pdbx_description
1 polymer ?
#
loop_
_entity_poly.entity_id
_entity_poly.type
_entity_poly.pdbx_seq_one_letter_code
_entity_poly.pdbx_strand_id
1 'polypeptide(L)'
;MVLATALCLVAFGSAALAAQTPKGGSLDRRITSVVYQENNVVQVFATYGISTMIIFDEDEKFQTISLGDTDSWQVVPADKGNILFVKPIAKNVITNMNVVTDKRIYYL
;
A
#
# COMPACT_ATOMS: atom_id res chain seq x y z
N MET A 1 51.41 5.94 30.92
CA MET A 1 50.01 6.42 31.11
C MET A 1 49.34 6.42 29.74
N VAL A 2 48.63 5.35 29.40
CA VAL A 2 47.95 5.24 28.10
C VAL A 2 46.52 5.75 28.30
N LEU A 3 46.21 6.89 27.70
CA LEU A 3 44.92 7.55 27.79
C LEU A 3 43.95 6.84 26.82
N ALA A 4 43.01 6.06 27.36
CA ALA A 4 42.00 5.36 26.59
C ALA A 4 40.86 6.33 26.25
N THR A 5 40.79 6.77 24.99
CA THR A 5 39.72 7.62 24.47
C THR A 5 38.53 6.75 24.07
N ALA A 6 37.44 6.81 24.83
CA ALA A 6 36.19 6.12 24.49
C ALA A 6 35.41 6.90 23.42
N LEU A 7 35.23 6.31 22.24
CA LEU A 7 34.42 6.86 21.16
C LEU A 7 32.96 6.42 21.35
N CYS A 8 32.10 7.32 21.82
CA CYS A 8 30.66 7.10 21.86
C CYS A 8 30.08 7.13 20.42
N LEU A 9 29.76 5.96 19.86
CA LEU A 9 28.88 5.88 18.70
C LEU A 9 27.45 6.20 19.13
N VAL A 10 26.94 7.37 18.75
CA VAL A 10 25.51 7.69 18.84
C VAL A 10 24.83 7.06 17.63
N ALA A 11 24.20 5.90 17.82
CA ALA A 11 23.38 5.27 16.80
C ALA A 11 22.06 6.05 16.65
N PHE A 12 21.95 6.85 15.59
CA PHE A 12 20.66 7.39 15.15
C PHE A 12 19.83 6.24 14.56
N GLY A 13 19.02 5.59 15.39
CA GLY A 13 18.02 4.63 14.93
C GLY A 13 16.91 5.36 14.19
N SER A 14 16.89 5.29 12.85
CA SER A 14 15.72 5.71 12.07
C SER A 14 14.58 4.74 12.37
N ALA A 15 13.50 5.24 12.96
CA ALA A 15 12.28 4.46 13.17
C ALA A 15 11.77 3.97 11.81
N ALA A 16 11.84 2.66 11.58
CA ALA A 16 11.29 2.04 10.39
C ALA A 16 9.75 2.05 10.52
N LEU A 17 9.08 2.91 9.76
CA LEU A 17 7.63 2.86 9.60
C LEU A 17 7.31 1.67 8.69
N ALA A 18 6.70 0.62 9.24
CA ALA A 18 6.49 -0.65 8.54
C ALA A 18 5.42 -0.60 7.43
N ALA A 19 4.48 0.35 7.51
CA ALA A 19 3.48 0.56 6.49
C ALA A 19 3.29 2.06 6.21
N GLN A 20 3.23 2.42 4.93
CA GLN A 20 2.93 3.77 4.51
C GLN A 20 1.42 4.00 4.52
N THR A 21 0.99 4.93 5.35
CA THR A 21 -0.40 5.41 5.37
C THR A 21 -0.58 6.51 4.31
N PRO A 22 -1.53 6.38 3.38
CA PRO A 22 -1.84 7.42 2.41
C PRO A 22 -2.21 8.75 3.07
N LYS A 23 -1.71 9.86 2.51
CA LYS A 23 -2.04 11.22 2.98
C LYS A 23 -3.25 11.74 2.20
N GLY A 24 -4.25 12.23 2.92
CA GLY A 24 -5.43 12.86 2.32
C GLY A 24 -5.09 14.15 1.57
N GLY A 25 -5.76 14.36 0.44
CA GLY A 25 -5.63 15.57 -0.36
C GLY A 25 -6.22 16.80 0.34
N SER A 26 -5.86 17.99 -0.16
CA SER A 26 -6.36 19.26 0.36
C SER A 26 -7.84 19.50 0.05
N LEU A 27 -8.34 18.94 -1.05
CA LEU A 27 -9.73 19.11 -1.50
C LEU A 27 -10.68 18.10 -0.86
N ASP A 28 -10.25 16.85 -0.70
CA ASP A 28 -11.02 15.81 -0.03
C ASP A 28 -10.05 14.82 0.67
N ARG A 29 -10.24 14.60 1.96
CA ARG A 29 -9.36 13.75 2.78
C ARG A 29 -9.50 12.25 2.45
N ARG A 30 -10.57 11.85 1.77
CA ARG A 30 -10.82 10.46 1.34
C ARG A 30 -10.07 10.12 0.05
N ILE A 31 -9.68 11.13 -0.72
CA ILE A 31 -8.79 10.96 -1.85
C ILE A 31 -7.37 11.08 -1.32
N THR A 32 -6.64 9.97 -1.35
CA THR A 32 -5.30 9.89 -0.78
C THR A 32 -4.30 9.45 -1.84
N SER A 33 -3.07 9.95 -1.74
CA SER A 33 -1.99 9.56 -2.65
C SER A 33 -0.79 9.02 -1.88
N VAL A 34 -0.07 8.11 -2.51
CA VAL A 34 1.15 7.48 -1.99
C VAL A 34 2.18 7.48 -3.11
N VAL A 35 3.38 8.00 -2.80
CA VAL A 35 4.54 7.84 -3.66
C VAL A 35 5.01 6.40 -3.53
N TYR A 36 5.11 5.69 -4.66
CA TYR A 36 5.61 4.32 -4.68
C TYR A 36 7.02 4.23 -4.09
N GLN A 37 7.23 3.21 -3.26
CA GLN A 37 8.54 2.81 -2.74
C GLN A 37 8.65 1.29 -2.86
N GLU A 38 9.77 0.82 -3.39
CA GLU A 38 10.02 -0.61 -3.52
C GLU A 38 10.05 -1.28 -2.13
N ASN A 39 9.48 -2.49 -2.03
CA ASN A 39 9.40 -3.27 -0.80
C ASN A 39 8.67 -2.58 0.36
N ASN A 40 7.79 -1.62 0.06
CA ASN A 40 6.95 -0.95 1.05
C ASN A 40 5.52 -1.47 1.01
N VAL A 41 4.90 -1.59 2.19
CA VAL A 41 3.49 -1.97 2.34
C VAL A 41 2.64 -0.72 2.43
N VAL A 42 1.57 -0.65 1.63
CA VAL A 42 0.66 0.50 1.62
C VAL A 42 -0.68 0.09 2.23
N GLN A 43 -1.09 0.77 3.29
CA GLN A 43 -2.38 0.50 3.91
C GLN A 43 -3.51 1.15 3.12
N VAL A 44 -4.47 0.35 2.64
CA VAL A 44 -5.68 0.84 1.97
C VAL A 44 -6.88 0.74 2.91
N PHE A 45 -7.54 1.87 3.15
CA PHE A 45 -8.78 1.89 3.94
C PHE A 45 -9.99 1.68 3.03
N ALA A 46 -10.71 0.59 3.26
CA ALA A 46 -11.98 0.30 2.59
C ALA A 46 -13.10 0.14 3.62
N THR A 47 -14.31 0.52 3.23
CA THR A 47 -15.51 0.45 4.09
C THR A 47 -16.46 -0.60 3.53
N TYR A 48 -17.08 -1.41 4.41
CA TYR A 48 -18.05 -2.43 4.02
C TYR A 48 -19.11 -1.88 3.06
N GLY A 49 -19.29 -2.57 1.93
CA GLY A 49 -20.28 -2.20 0.92
C GLY A 49 -19.88 -1.01 0.02
N ILE A 50 -18.76 -0.33 0.29
CA ILE A 50 -18.28 0.81 -0.48
C ILE A 50 -17.10 0.39 -1.37
N SER A 51 -17.17 0.74 -2.65
CA SER A 51 -16.08 0.50 -3.59
C SER A 51 -14.97 1.54 -3.39
N THR A 52 -13.74 1.07 -3.21
CA THR A 52 -12.52 1.88 -3.14
C THR A 52 -11.78 1.75 -4.47
N MET A 53 -11.43 2.88 -5.07
CA MET A 53 -10.69 2.93 -6.33
C MET A 53 -9.21 3.14 -6.04
N ILE A 54 -8.36 2.26 -6.57
CA ILE A 54 -6.91 2.40 -6.53
C ILE A 54 -6.44 2.67 -7.94
N ILE A 55 -5.69 3.76 -8.12
CA ILE A 55 -5.15 4.19 -9.41
C ILE A 55 -3.64 4.01 -9.36
N PHE A 56 -3.14 3.17 -10.26
CA PHE A 56 -1.73 2.89 -10.47
C PHE A 56 -1.14 3.90 -11.47
N ASP A 57 0.09 3.72 -11.91
CA ASP A 57 0.69 4.59 -12.94
C ASP A 57 0.00 4.35 -14.30
N GLU A 58 -0.20 5.39 -15.11
CA GLU A 58 -0.98 5.31 -16.36
C GLU A 58 -0.40 4.31 -17.37
N ASP A 59 0.91 4.08 -17.29
CA ASP A 59 1.63 3.20 -18.19
C ASP A 59 1.78 1.76 -17.65
N GLU A 60 1.14 1.41 -16.53
CA GLU A 60 1.21 0.06 -15.96
C GLU A 60 0.07 -0.84 -16.42
N LYS A 61 0.41 -2.11 -16.64
CA LYS A 61 -0.54 -3.16 -16.99
C LYS A 61 -0.56 -4.25 -15.94
N PHE A 62 -1.75 -4.61 -15.47
CA PHE A 62 -1.91 -5.72 -14.54
C PHE A 62 -1.47 -7.04 -15.17
N GLN A 63 -0.63 -7.79 -14.47
CA GLN A 63 -0.24 -9.15 -14.81
C GLN A 63 -0.92 -10.16 -13.89
N THR A 64 -0.88 -9.92 -12.59
CA THR A 64 -1.45 -10.83 -11.59
C THR A 64 -1.91 -10.04 -10.37
N ILE A 65 -3.06 -10.43 -9.83
CA ILE A 65 -3.59 -9.90 -8.57
C ILE A 65 -3.84 -11.10 -7.66
N SER A 66 -3.29 -11.07 -6.47
CA SER A 66 -3.45 -12.14 -5.47
C SER A 66 -4.01 -11.52 -4.18
N LEU A 67 -5.07 -12.12 -3.65
CA LEU A 67 -5.79 -11.63 -2.47
C LEU A 67 -5.86 -12.77 -1.45
N GLY A 68 -5.66 -12.44 -0.17
CA GLY A 68 -5.71 -13.44 0.90
C GLY A 68 -7.12 -14.00 1.12
N ASP A 69 -8.09 -13.12 1.39
CA ASP A 69 -9.49 -13.48 1.62
C ASP A 69 -10.36 -13.09 0.41
N THR A 70 -10.53 -14.02 -0.52
CA THR A 70 -11.37 -13.84 -1.72
C THR A 70 -12.87 -13.96 -1.46
N ASP A 71 -13.27 -14.50 -0.30
CA ASP A 71 -14.68 -14.71 0.03
C ASP A 71 -15.30 -13.44 0.63
N SER A 72 -14.49 -12.65 1.35
CA SER A 72 -14.92 -11.41 1.98
C SER A 72 -14.67 -10.15 1.15
N TRP A 73 -13.98 -10.28 0.01
CA TRP A 73 -13.53 -9.14 -0.79
C TRP A 73 -13.76 -9.37 -2.29
N GLN A 74 -14.37 -8.36 -2.93
CA GLN A 74 -14.49 -8.29 -4.37
C GLN A 74 -13.42 -7.35 -4.91
N VAL A 75 -12.61 -7.86 -5.84
CA VAL A 75 -11.53 -7.12 -6.51
C VAL A 75 -11.73 -7.23 -8.02
N VAL A 76 -11.84 -6.08 -8.69
CA VAL A 76 -12.15 -6.01 -10.13
C VAL A 76 -11.23 -5.00 -10.80
N PRO A 77 -10.31 -5.42 -11.69
CA PRO A 77 -9.58 -4.48 -12.53
C PRO A 77 -10.53 -3.84 -13.55
N ALA A 78 -10.34 -2.57 -13.85
CA ALA A 78 -11.05 -1.93 -14.94
C ALA A 78 -10.63 -2.57 -16.28
N ASP A 79 -11.58 -2.73 -17.21
CA ASP A 79 -11.35 -3.42 -18.50
C ASP A 79 -10.14 -2.89 -19.29
N LYS A 80 -9.88 -1.59 -19.18
CA LYS A 80 -8.71 -0.93 -19.77
C LYS A 80 -8.19 0.12 -18.81
N GLY A 81 -6.97 -0.10 -18.33
CA GLY A 81 -6.21 0.91 -17.62
C GLY A 81 -5.53 0.39 -16.37
N ASN A 82 -5.14 1.36 -15.56
CA ASN A 82 -4.37 1.28 -14.34
C ASN A 82 -5.28 1.41 -13.10
N ILE A 83 -6.55 1.03 -13.20
CA ILE A 83 -7.54 1.21 -12.13
C ILE A 83 -7.98 -0.15 -11.59
N LEU A 84 -7.98 -0.27 -10.27
CA LEU A 84 -8.47 -1.44 -9.54
C LEU A 84 -9.57 -1.02 -8.57
N PHE A 85 -10.71 -1.71 -8.64
CA PHE A 85 -11.81 -1.55 -7.70
C PHE A 85 -11.72 -2.61 -6.61
N VAL A 86 -11.78 -2.19 -5.36
CA VAL A 86 -11.72 -3.05 -4.17
C VAL A 86 -12.94 -2.77 -3.30
N LYS A 87 -13.72 -3.80 -3.00
CA LYS A 87 -14.94 -3.69 -2.20
C LYS A 87 -15.03 -4.82 -1.17
N PRO A 88 -15.02 -4.52 0.13
CA PRO A 88 -15.35 -5.50 1.15
C PRO A 88 -16.84 -5.87 1.08
N ILE A 89 -17.13 -7.16 1.02
CA ILE A 89 -18.49 -7.73 1.00
C ILE A 89 -18.86 -8.43 2.32
N ALA A 90 -17.95 -8.43 3.31
CA ALA A 90 -18.20 -8.78 4.70
C ALA A 90 -17.79 -7.65 5.66
N LYS A 91 -18.31 -7.65 6.89
CA LYS A 91 -18.02 -6.64 7.91
C LYS A 91 -16.80 -7.03 8.73
N ASN A 92 -16.03 -6.04 9.19
CA ASN A 92 -14.88 -6.20 10.09
C ASN A 92 -13.82 -7.18 9.55
N VAL A 93 -13.56 -7.13 8.24
CA VAL A 93 -12.57 -7.98 7.58
C VAL A 93 -11.32 -7.19 7.24
N ILE A 94 -10.17 -7.87 7.33
CA ILE A 94 -8.85 -7.36 6.97
C ILE A 94 -8.20 -8.46 6.13
N THR A 95 -7.55 -8.08 5.04
CA THR A 95 -6.79 -8.99 4.17
C THR A 95 -5.57 -8.27 3.65
N ASN A 96 -4.61 -9.02 3.12
CA ASN A 96 -3.57 -8.52 2.23
C ASN A 96 -3.98 -8.70 0.76
N MET A 97 -3.39 -7.89 -0.11
CA MET A 97 -3.47 -7.99 -1.55
C MET A 97 -2.12 -7.65 -2.20
N ASN A 98 -1.68 -8.50 -3.12
CA ASN A 98 -0.50 -8.23 -3.94
C ASN A 98 -0.94 -7.94 -5.37
N VAL A 99 -0.42 -6.86 -5.95
CA VAL A 99 -0.67 -6.49 -7.35
C VAL A 99 0.66 -6.50 -8.09
N VAL A 100 0.77 -7.37 -9.08
CA VAL A 100 1.92 -7.47 -9.98
C VAL A 100 1.54 -6.82 -11.30
N THR A 101 2.34 -5.84 -11.71
CA THR A 101 2.25 -5.17 -13.01
C THR A 101 3.49 -5.48 -13.84
N ASP A 102 3.52 -4.99 -15.08
CA ASP A 102 4.69 -5.04 -15.95
C ASP A 102 5.86 -4.15 -15.49
N LYS A 103 5.65 -3.21 -14.56
CA LYS A 103 6.71 -2.33 -14.05
C LYS A 103 7.03 -2.53 -12.57
N ARG A 104 6.03 -2.80 -11.74
CA ARG A 104 6.12 -2.75 -10.27
C ARG A 104 5.30 -3.85 -9.59
N ILE A 105 5.67 -4.13 -8.35
CA ILE A 105 4.92 -5.00 -7.44
C ILE A 105 4.46 -4.14 -6.26
N TYR A 106 3.17 -4.24 -5.95
CA TYR A 106 2.55 -3.52 -4.85
C TYR A 106 2.09 -4.49 -3.77
N TYR A 107 2.37 -4.15 -2.52
CA TYR A 107 1.97 -4.87 -1.32
C TYR A 107 0.94 -4.04 -0.56
N LEU A 108 -0.31 -4.49 -0.53
CA LEU A 108 -1.48 -3.75 -0.01
C LEU A 108 -2.15 -4.51 1.14
#